data_AF-A0A832MCK6-F1
#
_entry.id   AF-A0A832MCK6-F1
#
_cell.length_a   1.000
_cell.length_b   1.000
_cell.length_c   1.000
_cell.angle_alpha   90.00
_cell.angle_beta   90.00
_cell.angle_gamma   90.00
#
_symmetry.space_group_name_H-M   'P 1'
#
loop_
_entity.id
_entity.type
_entity.pdbx_description
1 polymer ?
#
loop_
_entity_poly.entity_id
_entity_poly.type
_entity_poly.pdbx_seq_one_letter_code
_entity_poly.pdbx_strand_id
1 'polypeptide(L)'
;MRPGTISDVLCCRAFITAICTAVWLHGAAAERLDRGVVGVRRADGANYISWRLLAEDPPTVTFRVYGAAESRDDGTMLAELRDKCDFSDPTPGNRQYYRVVPVTNGSVLNSVGAVRIDQSTPGYVRIRLEGNYRAQKIGLADLDGDGRLDFIVKQPDFNTDPYQQPGYWKKSEDTYKIEAYRHDGTFMWRYDMGWAIEEGIWYSPIVAYDLDGDGKAEVFCKGGTNYWLYTAAGKLIGHTNLGDLSPKAVYWLEGSTKAYVVGQRIFVWPNREIGRIEGRVVCIADCIGDWREEIITALEGEIRIYTTTTPALFRRVCLMQDRLYRNDVAVQTMGYFYPPQLGKSLR
;
A
#
# COMPACT_ATOMS: atom_id res chain seq x y z
N MET A 1 -18.16 -15.26 81.62
CA MET A 1 -19.23 -14.27 81.35
C MET A 1 -19.22 -13.92 79.86
N ARG A 2 -20.31 -14.19 79.15
CA ARG A 2 -20.79 -13.36 78.00
C ARG A 2 -21.93 -12.49 78.55
N PRO A 3 -22.43 -11.39 77.92
CA PRO A 3 -22.43 -10.95 76.50
C PRO A 3 -22.03 -9.44 76.33
N GLY A 4 -22.09 -8.70 75.21
CA GLY A 4 -22.55 -8.81 73.81
C GLY A 4 -22.01 -7.60 72.98
N THR A 5 -21.78 -7.74 71.67
CA THR A 5 -22.55 -7.22 70.50
C THR A 5 -21.95 -5.99 69.76
N ILE A 6 -21.53 -6.26 68.51
CA ILE A 6 -21.77 -5.56 67.22
C ILE A 6 -21.36 -4.08 67.07
N SER A 7 -20.39 -3.80 66.17
CA SER A 7 -20.67 -3.17 64.86
C SER A 7 -19.37 -2.95 64.03
N ASP A 8 -19.31 -3.63 62.89
CA ASP A 8 -18.79 -3.21 61.58
C ASP A 8 -17.57 -2.25 61.50
N VAL A 9 -16.43 -2.79 61.08
CA VAL A 9 -15.45 -2.04 60.29
C VAL A 9 -15.15 -2.81 59.00
N LEU A 10 -15.49 -2.15 57.90
CA LEU A 10 -15.41 -2.62 56.53
C LEU A 10 -14.05 -3.23 56.18
N CYS A 11 -14.13 -4.39 55.54
CA CYS A 11 -13.11 -5.02 54.73
C CYS A 11 -12.79 -4.14 53.51
N CYS A 12 -11.58 -3.59 53.42
CA CYS A 12 -11.02 -3.04 52.19
C CYS A 12 -9.76 -3.83 51.83
N ARG A 13 -9.94 -5.03 51.27
CA ARG A 13 -8.88 -5.72 50.53
C ARG A 13 -8.82 -5.14 49.11
N ALA A 14 -7.78 -4.37 48.83
CA ALA A 14 -7.45 -3.94 47.49
C ALA A 14 -7.09 -5.15 46.62
N PHE A 15 -8.00 -5.53 45.71
CA PHE A 15 -7.68 -6.36 44.56
C PHE A 15 -7.01 -5.46 43.51
N ILE A 16 -5.69 -5.56 43.37
CA ILE A 16 -4.99 -5.03 42.19
C ILE A 16 -5.19 -6.06 41.09
N THR A 17 -6.22 -5.86 40.28
CA THR A 17 -6.37 -6.56 38.99
C THR A 17 -5.36 -5.92 38.03
N ALA A 18 -4.21 -6.57 37.84
CA ALA A 18 -3.30 -6.23 36.77
C ALA A 18 -3.97 -6.57 35.42
N ILE A 19 -4.61 -5.58 34.82
CA ILE A 19 -5.03 -5.63 33.42
C ILE A 19 -3.75 -5.52 32.61
N CYS A 20 -3.17 -6.67 32.23
CA CYS A 20 -2.20 -6.73 31.15
C CYS A 20 -2.93 -6.39 29.85
N THR A 21 -3.06 -5.10 29.54
CA THR A 21 -3.27 -4.68 28.16
C THR A 21 -2.02 -5.09 27.39
N ALA A 22 -2.13 -6.20 26.67
CA ALA A 22 -1.23 -6.51 25.58
C ALA A 22 -1.33 -5.33 24.60
N VAL A 23 -0.41 -4.38 24.72
CA VAL A 23 -0.14 -3.41 23.68
C VAL A 23 0.40 -4.25 22.53
N TRP A 24 -0.44 -4.50 21.54
CA TRP A 24 0.02 -4.92 20.23
C TRP A 24 0.93 -3.82 19.73
N LEU A 25 2.24 -4.04 19.88
CA LEU A 25 3.25 -3.39 19.05
C LEU A 25 2.86 -3.72 17.63
N HIS A 26 2.07 -2.84 17.01
CA HIS A 26 1.80 -2.95 15.59
C HIS A 26 3.16 -2.74 14.93
N GLY A 27 3.73 -3.83 14.42
CA GLY A 27 4.89 -3.81 13.54
C GLY A 27 4.69 -2.80 12.41
N ALA A 28 5.80 -2.37 11.81
CA ALA A 28 5.91 -1.39 10.72
C ALA A 28 4.61 -1.21 9.89
N ALA A 29 4.23 0.04 9.58
CA ALA A 29 3.21 0.36 8.55
C ALA A 29 3.76 0.00 7.16
N ALA A 30 3.92 -1.30 6.96
CA ALA A 30 3.81 -1.95 5.68
C ALA A 30 2.38 -2.51 5.62
N GLU A 31 1.82 -2.63 4.42
CA GLU A 31 0.53 -3.29 4.20
C GLU A 31 0.52 -4.68 4.87
N ARG A 32 -0.59 -5.02 5.52
CA ARG A 32 -0.73 -6.34 6.16
C ARG A 32 -1.04 -7.38 5.09
N LEU A 33 0.01 -7.99 4.53
CA LEU A 33 -0.13 -8.94 3.43
C LEU A 33 -0.60 -10.33 3.89
N ASP A 34 -1.45 -10.95 3.07
CA ASP A 34 -1.79 -12.36 3.17
C ASP A 34 -0.66 -13.24 2.60
N ARG A 35 -0.88 -14.56 2.61
CA ARG A 35 0.10 -15.53 2.13
C ARG A 35 0.37 -15.46 0.62
N GLY A 36 -0.42 -14.71 -0.15
CA GLY A 36 -0.22 -14.50 -1.59
C GLY A 36 -0.15 -15.78 -2.39
N VAL A 37 -0.87 -16.83 -1.96
CA VAL A 37 -0.79 -18.15 -2.61
C VAL A 37 -1.32 -18.04 -4.03
N VAL A 38 -0.43 -18.28 -4.98
CA VAL A 38 -0.72 -18.33 -6.41
C VAL A 38 -0.39 -19.71 -6.94
N GLY A 39 -1.14 -20.16 -7.93
CA GLY A 39 -0.84 -21.40 -8.62
C GLY A 39 -1.14 -21.31 -10.11
N VAL A 40 -0.27 -21.88 -10.92
CA VAL A 40 -0.39 -21.91 -12.38
C VAL A 40 -0.12 -23.30 -12.92
N ARG A 41 -0.86 -23.68 -13.96
CA ARG A 41 -0.59 -24.86 -14.78
C ARG A 41 0.68 -24.62 -15.58
N ARG A 42 1.67 -25.52 -15.50
CA ARG A 42 2.87 -25.48 -16.36
C ARG A 42 2.61 -26.23 -17.67
N ALA A 43 3.40 -25.89 -18.70
CA ALA A 43 3.30 -26.50 -20.02
C ALA A 43 3.64 -28.00 -20.02
N ASP A 44 4.51 -28.46 -19.11
CA ASP A 44 4.86 -29.88 -18.91
C ASP A 44 3.78 -30.68 -18.17
N GLY A 45 2.70 -30.02 -17.78
CA GLY A 45 1.62 -30.64 -17.06
C GLY A 45 1.88 -30.84 -15.57
N ALA A 46 2.81 -30.11 -14.97
CA ALA A 46 2.87 -29.91 -13.52
C ALA A 46 1.98 -28.73 -13.07
N ASN A 47 1.59 -28.73 -11.80
CA ASN A 47 1.01 -27.54 -11.16
C ASN A 47 2.09 -26.85 -10.33
N TYR A 48 2.37 -25.57 -10.61
CA TYR A 48 3.28 -24.76 -9.82
C TYR A 48 2.50 -23.92 -8.82
N ILE A 49 2.94 -23.89 -7.57
CA ILE A 49 2.36 -23.12 -6.47
C ILE A 49 3.49 -22.31 -5.84
N SER A 50 3.26 -21.03 -5.58
CA SER A 50 4.17 -20.21 -4.78
C SER A 50 3.41 -19.33 -3.80
N TRP A 51 4.10 -18.87 -2.76
CA TRP A 51 3.54 -18.06 -1.69
C TRP A 51 4.59 -17.12 -1.08
N ARG A 52 4.12 -16.21 -0.23
CA ARG A 52 4.97 -15.26 0.50
C ARG A 52 5.51 -15.89 1.79
N LEU A 53 6.80 -15.67 2.07
CA LEU A 53 7.32 -15.64 3.45
C LEU A 53 7.02 -14.25 4.01
N LEU A 54 6.30 -14.18 5.12
CA LEU A 54 5.89 -12.92 5.75
C LEU A 54 6.94 -12.48 6.77
N ALA A 55 7.08 -11.18 6.99
CA ALA A 55 8.05 -10.64 7.94
C ALA A 55 7.77 -11.08 9.39
N GLU A 56 6.50 -11.37 9.69
CA GLU A 56 6.01 -11.86 10.97
C GLU A 56 6.23 -13.36 11.17
N ASP A 57 6.63 -14.09 10.12
CA ASP A 57 6.88 -15.52 10.27
C ASP A 57 8.14 -15.77 11.11
N PRO A 58 8.09 -16.71 12.06
CA PRO A 58 9.27 -17.08 12.83
C PRO A 58 10.33 -17.74 11.93
N PRO A 59 11.63 -17.62 12.24
CA PRO A 59 12.70 -18.29 11.49
C PRO A 59 12.59 -19.83 11.43
N THR A 60 11.75 -20.42 12.27
CA THR A 60 11.48 -21.85 12.34
C THR A 60 10.26 -22.28 11.52
N VAL A 61 9.60 -21.36 10.81
CA VAL A 61 8.39 -21.67 10.02
C VAL A 61 8.68 -22.74 8.95
N THR A 62 7.77 -23.68 8.82
CA THR A 62 7.66 -24.61 7.68
C THR A 62 6.30 -24.43 7.02
N PHE A 63 6.16 -24.90 5.79
CA PHE A 63 4.95 -24.79 5.00
C PHE A 63 4.49 -26.16 4.56
N ARG A 64 3.32 -26.59 5.05
CA ARG A 64 2.66 -27.80 4.56
C ARG A 64 1.79 -27.45 3.37
N VAL A 65 2.02 -28.14 2.26
CA VAL A 65 1.24 -27.99 1.03
C VAL A 65 0.27 -29.15 0.92
N TYR A 66 -1.01 -28.84 0.77
CA TYR A 66 -2.08 -29.81 0.56
C TYR A 66 -2.66 -29.66 -0.83
N GLY A 67 -3.04 -30.77 -1.47
CA GLY A 67 -3.70 -30.77 -2.78
C GLY A 67 -5.02 -31.54 -2.74
N ALA A 68 -6.02 -31.04 -3.45
CA ALA A 68 -7.36 -31.62 -3.50
C ALA A 68 -8.01 -31.48 -4.88
N ALA A 69 -8.93 -32.39 -5.20
CA ALA A 69 -9.68 -32.39 -6.46
C ALA A 69 -10.96 -31.55 -6.38
N GLU A 70 -11.73 -31.68 -5.30
CA GLU A 70 -13.11 -31.14 -5.24
C GLU A 70 -13.23 -29.89 -4.37
N SER A 71 -12.54 -29.84 -3.22
CA SER A 71 -12.64 -28.74 -2.25
C SER A 71 -11.28 -28.39 -1.67
N ARG A 72 -11.07 -27.10 -1.36
CA ARG A 72 -9.85 -26.59 -0.71
C ARG A 72 -9.63 -27.12 0.72
N ASP A 73 -10.69 -27.63 1.35
CA ASP A 73 -10.67 -28.04 2.76
C ASP A 73 -10.37 -29.53 2.98
N ASP A 74 -10.46 -30.36 1.93
CA ASP A 74 -10.29 -31.81 1.98
C ASP A 74 -9.09 -32.27 1.15
N GLY A 75 -7.91 -31.74 1.47
CA GLY A 75 -6.66 -32.01 0.75
C GLY A 75 -5.75 -33.01 1.44
N THR A 76 -5.01 -33.78 0.65
CA THR A 76 -3.92 -34.62 1.16
C THR A 76 -2.62 -33.84 1.18
N MET A 77 -1.79 -34.08 2.20
CA MET A 77 -0.49 -33.42 2.32
C MET A 77 0.46 -33.94 1.24
N LEU A 78 1.05 -33.03 0.49
CA LEU A 78 1.96 -33.32 -0.63
C LEU A 78 3.42 -33.08 -0.26
N ALA A 79 3.67 -32.06 0.55
CA ALA A 79 4.99 -31.68 0.99
C ALA A 79 4.93 -30.88 2.29
N GLU A 80 6.03 -30.92 3.04
CA GLU A 80 6.36 -29.94 4.08
C GLU A 80 7.72 -29.32 3.72
N LEU A 81 7.77 -27.99 3.64
CA LEU A 81 8.89 -27.25 3.07
C LEU A 81 9.39 -26.20 4.06
N ARG A 82 10.71 -26.11 4.23
CA ARG A 82 11.34 -25.13 5.13
C ARG A 82 12.11 -24.06 4.39
N ASP A 83 12.87 -24.46 3.37
CA ASP A 83 13.89 -23.60 2.77
C ASP A 83 13.40 -22.88 1.50
N LYS A 84 12.14 -23.07 1.11
CA LYS A 84 11.55 -22.47 -0.08
C LYS A 84 10.06 -22.18 0.10
N CYS A 85 9.58 -21.18 -0.65
CA CYS A 85 8.17 -20.76 -0.66
C CYS A 85 7.47 -21.11 -1.97
N ASP A 86 7.82 -22.26 -2.55
CA ASP A 86 7.19 -22.80 -3.74
C ASP A 86 7.16 -24.34 -3.77
N PHE A 87 6.25 -24.87 -4.58
CA PHE A 87 6.08 -26.30 -4.79
C PHE A 87 5.61 -26.57 -6.22
N SER A 88 6.21 -27.57 -6.86
CA SER A 88 5.69 -28.11 -8.12
C SER A 88 5.09 -29.49 -7.83
N ASP A 89 3.81 -29.67 -8.12
CA ASP A 89 3.15 -30.97 -8.15
C ASP A 89 3.35 -31.57 -9.56
N PRO A 90 4.26 -32.54 -9.74
CA PRO A 90 4.56 -33.09 -11.06
C PRO A 90 3.46 -34.02 -11.58
N THR A 91 2.60 -34.53 -10.70
CA THR A 91 1.57 -35.52 -11.04
C THR A 91 0.21 -35.08 -10.52
N PRO A 92 -0.29 -33.89 -10.89
CA PRO A 92 -1.46 -33.30 -10.24
C PRO A 92 -2.74 -34.14 -10.42
N GLY A 93 -2.84 -34.92 -11.49
CA GLY A 93 -4.07 -35.68 -11.78
C GLY A 93 -5.24 -34.72 -11.96
N ASN A 94 -6.30 -34.90 -11.15
CA ASN A 94 -7.46 -33.99 -11.10
C ASN A 94 -7.34 -32.91 -10.00
N ARG A 95 -6.20 -32.83 -9.28
CA ARG A 95 -6.02 -31.85 -8.19
C ARG A 95 -5.91 -30.43 -8.74
N GLN A 96 -6.93 -29.64 -8.47
CA GLN A 96 -7.03 -28.23 -8.88
C GLN A 96 -6.99 -27.26 -7.69
N TYR A 97 -7.17 -27.73 -6.46
CA TYR A 97 -7.09 -26.90 -5.26
C TYR A 97 -5.80 -27.17 -4.50
N TYR A 98 -5.12 -26.10 -4.10
CA TYR A 98 -3.91 -26.18 -3.28
C TYR A 98 -4.03 -25.26 -2.08
N ARG A 99 -3.64 -25.76 -0.91
CA ARG A 99 -3.65 -25.02 0.35
C ARG A 99 -2.26 -25.05 0.98
N VAL A 100 -1.78 -23.88 1.40
CA VAL A 100 -0.49 -23.71 2.05
C VAL A 100 -0.74 -23.34 3.50
N VAL A 101 -0.23 -24.18 4.41
CA VAL A 101 -0.42 -24.06 5.85
C VAL A 101 0.93 -23.78 6.49
N PRO A 102 1.18 -22.54 6.95
CA PRO A 102 2.36 -22.23 7.75
C PRO A 102 2.28 -22.91 9.12
N VAL A 103 3.39 -23.52 9.55
CA VAL A 103 3.51 -24.27 10.81
C VAL A 103 4.80 -23.87 11.50
N THR A 104 4.78 -23.71 12.83
CA THR A 104 5.99 -23.51 13.64
C THR A 104 5.85 -24.28 14.94
N ASN A 105 6.90 -25.02 15.33
CA ASN A 105 6.91 -25.83 16.56
C ASN A 105 5.63 -26.71 16.72
N GLY A 106 5.16 -27.30 15.62
CA GLY A 106 3.95 -28.12 15.58
C GLY A 106 2.61 -27.36 15.60
N SER A 107 2.62 -26.03 15.73
CA SER A 107 1.42 -25.18 15.74
C SER A 107 1.17 -24.53 14.38
N VAL A 108 -0.08 -24.52 13.93
CA VAL A 108 -0.50 -23.83 12.69
C VAL A 108 -0.59 -22.32 12.93
N LEU A 109 -0.06 -21.53 11.99
CA LEU A 109 -0.19 -20.07 12.01
C LEU A 109 -1.44 -19.60 11.24
N ASN A 110 -1.96 -18.41 11.57
CA ASN A 110 -3.25 -17.91 11.08
C ASN A 110 -3.27 -17.58 9.56
N SER A 111 -2.11 -17.31 8.94
CA SER A 111 -1.98 -16.88 7.55
C SER A 111 -1.96 -18.07 6.57
N VAL A 112 -2.98 -18.92 6.66
CA VAL A 112 -3.24 -20.01 5.70
C VAL A 112 -3.74 -19.41 4.39
N GLY A 113 -3.18 -19.86 3.27
CA GLY A 113 -3.62 -19.43 1.95
C GLY A 113 -4.06 -20.62 1.09
N ALA A 114 -4.95 -20.37 0.14
CA ALA A 114 -5.40 -21.37 -0.81
C ALA A 114 -5.57 -20.76 -2.21
N VAL A 115 -5.44 -21.62 -3.22
CA VAL A 115 -5.65 -21.25 -4.62
C VAL A 115 -6.34 -22.39 -5.36
N ARG A 116 -7.18 -22.03 -6.32
CA ARG A 116 -7.66 -22.93 -7.36
C ARG A 116 -6.87 -22.65 -8.63
N ILE A 117 -6.23 -23.67 -9.18
CA ILE A 117 -5.49 -23.58 -10.43
C ILE A 117 -6.44 -23.91 -11.58
N ASP A 118 -6.61 -22.95 -12.50
CA ASP A 118 -7.27 -23.20 -13.76
C ASP A 118 -6.45 -24.20 -14.59
N GLN A 119 -7.02 -25.37 -14.83
CA GLN A 119 -6.37 -26.44 -15.58
C GLN A 119 -6.37 -26.20 -17.10
N SER A 120 -7.15 -25.22 -17.59
CA SER A 120 -7.34 -24.96 -19.02
C SER A 120 -6.33 -23.99 -19.62
N THR A 121 -5.60 -23.22 -18.80
CA THR A 121 -4.75 -22.13 -19.28
C THR A 121 -3.34 -22.21 -18.67
N PRO A 122 -2.28 -22.42 -19.47
CA PRO A 122 -0.94 -22.54 -18.93
C PRO A 122 -0.29 -21.18 -18.65
N GLY A 123 0.43 -21.11 -17.52
CA GLY A 123 1.53 -20.17 -17.32
C GLY A 123 1.20 -18.73 -16.90
N TYR A 124 -0.06 -18.37 -16.64
CA TYR A 124 -0.40 -17.03 -16.16
C TYR A 124 -1.68 -16.98 -15.32
N VAL A 125 -1.81 -15.94 -14.50
CA VAL A 125 -3.07 -15.54 -13.85
C VAL A 125 -3.76 -14.52 -14.73
N ARG A 126 -5.04 -14.74 -15.01
CA ARG A 126 -5.82 -13.86 -15.88
C ARG A 126 -6.70 -12.93 -15.05
N ILE A 127 -6.51 -11.62 -15.23
CA ILE A 127 -7.46 -10.59 -14.81
C ILE A 127 -8.23 -10.14 -16.05
N ARG A 128 -9.55 -10.27 -16.03
CA ARG A 128 -10.41 -9.79 -17.12
C ARG A 128 -10.80 -8.35 -16.83
N LEU A 129 -10.56 -7.47 -17.80
CA LEU A 129 -10.97 -6.08 -17.75
C LEU A 129 -12.39 -5.95 -18.33
N GLU A 130 -13.15 -4.95 -17.86
CA GLU A 130 -14.55 -4.70 -18.27
C GLU A 130 -14.72 -4.20 -19.72
N GLY A 131 -13.64 -4.12 -20.50
CA GLY A 131 -13.71 -3.71 -21.90
C GLY A 131 -12.55 -4.19 -22.76
N ASN A 132 -12.68 -3.96 -24.06
CA ASN A 132 -11.66 -4.30 -25.05
C ASN A 132 -10.70 -3.14 -25.26
N TYR A 133 -9.81 -2.94 -24.29
CA TYR A 133 -8.70 -1.99 -24.36
C TYR A 133 -7.45 -2.62 -23.75
N ARG A 134 -6.29 -2.03 -24.06
CA ARG A 134 -5.05 -2.33 -23.37
C ARG A 134 -4.88 -1.34 -22.21
N ALA A 135 -4.46 -1.83 -21.04
CA ALA A 135 -4.09 -0.97 -19.92
C ALA A 135 -2.81 -0.20 -20.26
N GLN A 136 -2.79 1.10 -19.99
CA GLN A 136 -1.59 1.92 -20.13
C GLN A 136 -0.63 1.74 -18.96
N LYS A 137 -1.19 1.72 -17.75
CA LYS A 137 -0.49 1.60 -16.47
C LYS A 137 -1.34 0.82 -15.47
N ILE A 138 -0.64 0.17 -14.56
CA ILE A 138 -1.23 -0.57 -13.44
C ILE A 138 -0.57 -0.06 -12.16
N GLY A 139 -1.37 0.36 -11.20
CA GLY A 139 -1.00 0.51 -9.81
C GLY A 139 -1.41 -0.74 -9.03
N LEU A 140 -0.68 -1.04 -7.95
CA LEU A 140 -0.96 -2.15 -7.05
C LEU A 140 -1.08 -1.59 -5.64
N ALA A 141 -2.13 -1.97 -4.92
CA ALA A 141 -2.32 -1.66 -3.51
C ALA A 141 -3.40 -2.58 -2.93
N ASP A 142 -3.44 -2.76 -1.62
CA ASP A 142 -4.57 -3.43 -0.94
C ASP A 142 -5.75 -2.44 -0.81
N LEU A 143 -6.76 -2.55 -1.68
CA LEU A 143 -7.87 -1.58 -1.76
C LEU A 143 -9.03 -1.94 -0.82
N ASP A 144 -9.04 -3.13 -0.21
CA ASP A 144 -10.13 -3.56 0.66
C ASP A 144 -9.69 -4.04 2.06
N GLY A 145 -8.38 -4.15 2.29
CA GLY A 145 -7.75 -4.52 3.55
C GLY A 145 -7.68 -6.02 3.79
N ASP A 146 -7.89 -6.84 2.75
CA ASP A 146 -7.86 -8.31 2.84
C ASP A 146 -6.43 -8.90 2.82
N GLY A 147 -5.41 -8.06 2.58
CA GLY A 147 -4.00 -8.41 2.51
C GLY A 147 -3.54 -8.89 1.13
N ARG A 148 -4.39 -8.83 0.11
CA ARG A 148 -4.03 -9.07 -1.28
C ARG A 148 -3.91 -7.75 -2.02
N LEU A 149 -3.00 -7.74 -2.99
CA LEU A 149 -2.84 -6.56 -3.83
C LEU A 149 -3.87 -6.61 -4.94
N ASP A 150 -4.64 -5.55 -5.02
CA ASP A 150 -5.62 -5.27 -6.05
C ASP A 150 -4.98 -4.41 -7.16
N PHE A 151 -5.74 -4.20 -8.24
CA PHE A 151 -5.25 -3.54 -9.45
C PHE A 151 -5.98 -2.22 -9.69
N ILE A 152 -5.21 -1.13 -9.78
CA ILE A 152 -5.67 0.13 -10.34
C ILE A 152 -5.23 0.22 -11.80
N VAL A 153 -6.18 0.23 -12.72
CA VAL A 153 -5.94 0.19 -14.17
C VAL A 153 -6.20 1.56 -14.78
N LYS A 154 -5.17 2.13 -15.41
CA LYS A 154 -5.30 3.32 -16.26
C LYS A 154 -5.53 2.89 -17.70
N GLN A 155 -6.61 3.38 -18.31
CA GLN A 155 -6.98 3.03 -19.68
C GLN A 155 -7.57 4.21 -20.46
N PRO A 156 -7.48 4.20 -21.80
CA PRO A 156 -6.84 3.18 -22.64
C PRO A 156 -5.31 3.39 -22.80
N ASP A 157 -4.62 2.44 -23.45
CA ASP A 157 -3.21 2.58 -23.82
C ASP A 157 -3.02 3.46 -25.06
N PHE A 158 -3.25 4.75 -24.86
CA PHE A 158 -2.99 5.81 -25.83
C PHE A 158 -1.99 6.82 -25.27
N ASN A 159 -1.18 7.43 -26.15
CA ASN A 159 -0.16 8.39 -25.77
C ASN A 159 -0.10 9.62 -26.69
N THR A 160 -0.63 10.73 -26.20
CA THR A 160 -0.35 12.09 -26.66
C THR A 160 0.96 12.55 -26.04
N ASP A 161 1.91 12.90 -26.89
CA ASP A 161 3.14 13.56 -26.47
C ASP A 161 2.98 15.08 -26.62
N PRO A 162 3.21 15.89 -25.57
CA PRO A 162 3.07 17.35 -25.64
C PRO A 162 4.21 18.03 -26.41
N TYR A 163 5.21 17.29 -26.89
CA TYR A 163 6.32 17.87 -27.63
C TYR A 163 5.85 18.57 -28.90
N GLN A 164 6.32 19.80 -29.09
CA GLN A 164 5.76 20.76 -30.05
C GLN A 164 6.13 20.48 -31.51
N GLN A 165 6.99 19.49 -31.78
CA GLN A 165 7.33 19.18 -33.16
C GLN A 165 6.14 18.58 -33.92
N PRO A 166 5.90 19.02 -35.17
CA PRO A 166 4.83 18.47 -35.99
C PRO A 166 4.87 16.94 -36.04
N GLY A 167 3.73 16.30 -35.73
CA GLY A 167 3.57 14.84 -35.73
C GLY A 167 3.76 14.13 -34.38
N TYR A 168 4.26 14.83 -33.35
CA TYR A 168 4.36 14.28 -31.99
C TYR A 168 3.03 14.38 -31.23
N TRP A 169 2.44 15.57 -31.21
CA TRP A 169 1.11 15.74 -30.63
C TRP A 169 0.05 15.06 -31.49
N LYS A 170 -0.81 14.28 -30.83
CA LYS A 170 -1.99 13.64 -31.42
C LYS A 170 -3.17 13.91 -30.52
N LYS A 171 -4.33 14.18 -31.11
CA LYS A 171 -5.58 14.34 -30.38
C LYS A 171 -5.93 13.01 -29.70
N SER A 172 -6.37 13.08 -28.45
CA SER A 172 -6.97 11.94 -27.75
C SER A 172 -8.14 11.35 -28.54
N GLU A 173 -8.18 10.03 -28.61
CA GLU A 173 -9.18 9.25 -29.34
C GLU A 173 -10.35 8.85 -28.42
N ASP A 174 -10.12 8.82 -27.11
CA ASP A 174 -11.12 8.57 -26.07
C ASP A 174 -10.84 9.42 -24.81
N THR A 175 -11.64 9.29 -23.76
CA THR A 175 -11.36 9.84 -22.43
C THR A 175 -10.52 8.86 -21.60
N TYR A 176 -9.68 9.34 -20.69
CA TYR A 176 -9.05 8.45 -19.72
C TYR A 176 -10.04 7.94 -18.67
N LYS A 177 -9.89 6.66 -18.33
CA LYS A 177 -10.58 6.03 -17.20
C LYS A 177 -9.57 5.42 -16.24
N ILE A 178 -9.87 5.57 -14.96
CA ILE A 178 -9.23 4.81 -13.89
C ILE A 178 -10.23 3.77 -13.41
N GLU A 179 -9.78 2.54 -13.26
CA GLU A 179 -10.61 1.44 -12.78
C GLU A 179 -9.92 0.71 -11.64
N ALA A 180 -10.72 0.17 -10.74
CA ALA A 180 -10.23 -0.73 -9.70
C ALA A 180 -10.79 -2.14 -9.92
N TYR A 181 -9.91 -3.13 -9.78
CA TYR A 181 -10.24 -4.54 -9.80
C TYR A 181 -9.62 -5.20 -8.59
N ARG A 182 -10.36 -6.09 -7.95
CA ARG A 182 -9.80 -6.97 -6.93
C ARG A 182 -8.73 -7.89 -7.53
N HIS A 183 -7.91 -8.47 -6.66
CA HIS A 183 -6.87 -9.45 -7.03
C HIS A 183 -7.39 -10.64 -7.88
N ASP A 184 -8.68 -10.97 -7.81
CA ASP A 184 -9.34 -12.05 -8.57
C ASP A 184 -9.98 -11.57 -9.89
N GLY A 185 -9.88 -10.28 -10.17
CA GLY A 185 -10.45 -9.63 -11.34
C GLY A 185 -11.90 -9.19 -11.19
N THR A 186 -12.47 -9.26 -9.98
CA THR A 186 -13.77 -8.63 -9.69
C THR A 186 -13.66 -7.13 -9.88
N PHE A 187 -14.44 -6.57 -10.79
CA PHE A 187 -14.54 -5.14 -11.00
C PHE A 187 -15.13 -4.44 -9.77
N MET A 188 -14.50 -3.35 -9.32
CA MET A 188 -14.94 -2.58 -8.17
C MET A 188 -15.61 -1.28 -8.62
N TRP A 189 -14.90 -0.45 -9.38
CA TRP A 189 -15.40 0.84 -9.85
C TRP A 189 -14.61 1.35 -11.06
N ARG A 190 -15.22 2.30 -11.77
CA ARG A 190 -14.62 3.07 -12.87
C ARG A 190 -14.88 4.55 -12.63
N TYR A 191 -13.84 5.36 -12.82
CA TYR A 191 -13.94 6.81 -12.91
C TYR A 191 -13.52 7.25 -14.31
N ASP A 192 -14.44 7.87 -15.04
CA ASP A 192 -14.17 8.52 -16.31
C ASP A 192 -13.72 9.96 -16.06
N MET A 193 -12.51 10.29 -16.52
CA MET A 193 -11.88 11.58 -16.28
C MET A 193 -12.42 12.68 -17.20
N GLY A 194 -13.21 12.31 -18.19
CA GLY A 194 -13.73 13.21 -19.21
C GLY A 194 -12.64 13.77 -20.12
N TRP A 195 -13.04 14.71 -20.98
CA TRP A 195 -12.16 15.32 -21.99
C TRP A 195 -11.22 16.39 -21.44
N ALA A 196 -11.31 16.71 -20.15
CA ALA A 196 -10.47 17.73 -19.51
C ALA A 196 -9.02 17.24 -19.27
N ILE A 197 -8.77 15.94 -19.42
CA ILE A 197 -7.46 15.32 -19.31
C ILE A 197 -7.14 14.64 -20.64
N GLU A 198 -6.04 15.07 -21.27
CA GLU A 198 -5.53 14.40 -22.46
C GLU A 198 -5.01 13.01 -22.12
N GLU A 199 -5.20 12.10 -23.08
CA GLU A 199 -4.62 10.78 -23.04
C GLU A 199 -3.10 10.83 -23.28
N GLY A 200 -2.25 10.77 -22.25
CA GLY A 200 -0.84 10.35 -22.42
C GLY A 200 -0.09 10.01 -21.15
N ILE A 201 1.15 9.53 -21.31
CA ILE A 201 2.07 9.13 -20.23
C ILE A 201 2.44 10.29 -19.31
N TRP A 202 2.45 11.51 -19.88
CA TRP A 202 2.76 12.76 -19.21
C TRP A 202 1.57 13.32 -18.41
N TYR A 203 0.39 12.71 -18.55
CA TYR A 203 -0.86 13.21 -17.99
C TYR A 203 -1.40 12.24 -16.92
N SER A 204 -1.93 12.82 -15.84
CA SER A 204 -2.58 12.13 -14.71
C SER A 204 -1.81 10.92 -14.17
N PRO A 205 -0.74 11.16 -13.41
CA PRO A 205 -0.15 10.13 -12.58
C PRO A 205 -1.15 9.66 -11.52
N ILE A 206 -1.03 8.39 -11.14
CA ILE A 206 -1.87 7.73 -10.13
C ILE A 206 -0.98 7.36 -8.96
N VAL A 207 -1.43 7.74 -7.76
CA VAL A 207 -0.87 7.26 -6.49
C VAL A 207 -1.94 6.39 -5.84
N ALA A 208 -1.56 5.17 -5.49
CA ALA A 208 -2.40 4.25 -4.71
C ALA A 208 -1.63 3.87 -3.45
N TYR A 209 -2.13 4.25 -2.27
CA TYR A 209 -1.46 4.02 -0.98
C TYR A 209 -2.42 4.22 0.18
N ASP A 210 -2.17 3.58 1.33
CA ASP A 210 -2.89 3.84 2.59
C ASP A 210 -2.43 5.20 3.17
N LEU A 211 -3.18 6.25 2.87
CA LEU A 211 -2.83 7.63 3.19
C LEU A 211 -3.34 8.04 4.57
N ASP A 212 -4.43 7.46 5.05
CA ASP A 212 -5.03 7.80 6.34
C ASP A 212 -4.71 6.79 7.47
N GLY A 213 -4.09 5.66 7.13
CA GLY A 213 -3.64 4.64 8.06
C GLY A 213 -4.74 3.69 8.54
N ASP A 214 -5.88 3.61 7.84
CA ASP A 214 -6.99 2.71 8.20
C ASP A 214 -6.75 1.25 7.76
N GLY A 215 -5.65 0.98 7.05
CA GLY A 215 -5.28 -0.33 6.55
C GLY A 215 -5.82 -0.64 5.15
N LYS A 216 -6.34 0.36 4.43
CA LYS A 216 -6.79 0.26 3.04
C LYS A 216 -6.17 1.39 2.23
N ALA A 217 -5.96 1.16 0.94
CA ALA A 217 -5.31 2.15 0.09
C ALA A 217 -6.30 3.10 -0.61
N GLU A 218 -6.02 4.41 -0.55
CA GLU A 218 -6.69 5.44 -1.33
C GLU A 218 -6.07 5.57 -2.72
N VAL A 219 -6.88 6.01 -3.70
CA VAL A 219 -6.41 6.33 -5.05
C VAL A 219 -6.53 7.83 -5.30
N PHE A 220 -5.40 8.47 -5.58
CA PHE A 220 -5.33 9.88 -5.92
C PHE A 220 -4.74 10.08 -7.33
N CYS A 221 -5.44 10.86 -8.16
CA CYS A 221 -4.95 11.24 -9.48
C CYS A 221 -5.49 12.62 -9.89
N LYS A 222 -4.83 13.26 -10.87
CA LYS A 222 -5.32 14.52 -11.45
C LYS A 222 -6.60 14.27 -12.24
N GLY A 223 -7.76 14.71 -11.74
CA GLY A 223 -9.04 14.63 -12.45
C GLY A 223 -9.50 15.99 -12.96
N GLY A 224 -9.35 16.28 -14.25
CA GLY A 224 -10.03 17.35 -14.99
C GLY A 224 -10.43 18.63 -14.22
N THR A 225 -11.70 19.02 -14.35
CA THR A 225 -12.30 20.25 -13.79
C THR A 225 -12.80 20.12 -12.34
N ASN A 226 -12.78 18.91 -11.76
CA ASN A 226 -13.31 18.65 -10.44
C ASN A 226 -12.27 17.90 -9.58
N TYR A 227 -12.03 18.38 -8.37
CA TYR A 227 -11.17 17.73 -7.39
C TYR A 227 -11.98 16.69 -6.64
N TRP A 228 -11.39 15.53 -6.38
CA TRP A 228 -12.06 14.45 -5.66
C TRP A 228 -11.05 13.68 -4.81
N LEU A 229 -11.47 13.32 -3.59
CA LEU A 229 -10.76 12.36 -2.75
C LEU A 229 -11.72 11.20 -2.51
N TYR A 230 -11.37 9.98 -2.91
CA TYR A 230 -12.18 8.78 -2.69
C TYR A 230 -11.50 7.88 -1.66
N THR A 231 -12.30 7.24 -0.79
CA THR A 231 -11.84 6.10 0.00
C THR A 231 -11.52 4.93 -0.93
N ALA A 232 -10.72 3.97 -0.47
CA ALA A 232 -10.50 2.67 -1.11
C ALA A 232 -11.81 1.98 -1.59
N ALA A 233 -12.89 2.10 -0.81
CA ALA A 233 -14.22 1.57 -1.12
C ALA A 233 -15.03 2.37 -2.17
N GLY A 234 -14.42 3.36 -2.84
CA GLY A 234 -15.08 4.19 -3.85
C GLY A 234 -16.07 5.23 -3.31
N LYS A 235 -16.06 5.50 -1.99
CA LYS A 235 -16.86 6.57 -1.40
C LYS A 235 -16.14 7.91 -1.57
N LEU A 236 -16.83 8.90 -2.12
CA LEU A 236 -16.32 10.27 -2.17
C LEU A 236 -16.17 10.84 -0.76
N ILE A 237 -14.94 11.15 -0.35
CA ILE A 237 -14.58 11.83 0.91
C ILE A 237 -14.80 13.35 0.77
N GLY A 238 -14.59 13.92 -0.42
CA GLY A 238 -14.93 15.32 -0.68
C GLY A 238 -14.39 15.84 -2.00
N HIS A 239 -14.81 17.06 -2.33
CA HIS A 239 -14.37 17.80 -3.52
C HIS A 239 -13.26 18.81 -3.23
N THR A 240 -12.57 18.64 -2.11
CA THR A 240 -11.67 19.68 -1.58
C THR A 240 -10.53 19.90 -2.56
N ASN A 241 -10.52 21.08 -3.19
CA ASN A 241 -9.37 21.55 -3.93
C ASN A 241 -8.25 21.83 -2.93
N LEU A 242 -7.23 20.98 -2.89
CA LEU A 242 -6.08 21.17 -2.03
C LEU A 242 -5.20 22.35 -2.49
N GLY A 243 -5.44 22.92 -3.67
CA GLY A 243 -4.80 24.12 -4.19
C GLY A 243 -3.65 23.86 -5.17
N ASP A 244 -3.30 22.59 -5.40
CA ASP A 244 -2.29 22.13 -6.36
C ASP A 244 -2.62 20.69 -6.80
N LEU A 245 -2.22 20.31 -8.02
CA LEU A 245 -2.47 19.02 -8.66
C LEU A 245 -1.60 17.89 -8.10
N SER A 246 -0.55 18.24 -7.35
CA SER A 246 0.36 17.29 -6.72
C SER A 246 0.86 17.86 -5.40
N PRO A 247 0.01 17.88 -4.35
CA PRO A 247 0.46 18.26 -3.02
C PRO A 247 1.63 17.37 -2.60
N LYS A 248 2.65 17.96 -1.98
CA LYS A 248 3.86 17.25 -1.58
C LYS A 248 3.80 16.91 -0.11
N ALA A 249 3.63 15.63 0.19
CA ALA A 249 3.60 15.17 1.57
C ALA A 249 5.01 15.18 2.18
N VAL A 250 5.12 15.62 3.43
CA VAL A 250 6.39 15.83 4.15
C VAL A 250 6.26 15.45 5.63
N TYR A 251 7.25 14.74 6.18
CA TYR A 251 7.41 14.50 7.61
C TYR A 251 7.94 15.74 8.30
N TRP A 252 7.05 16.72 8.49
CA TRP A 252 7.37 18.04 9.02
C TRP A 252 7.12 18.18 10.54
N LEU A 253 6.17 17.42 11.06
CA LEU A 253 5.77 17.43 12.47
C LEU A 253 6.11 16.10 13.14
N GLU A 254 5.92 16.06 14.46
CA GLU A 254 6.04 14.84 15.25
C GLU A 254 5.02 13.78 14.82
N GLY A 255 5.40 12.50 14.96
CA GLY A 255 4.53 11.35 14.68
C GLY A 255 4.68 10.76 13.27
N SER A 256 3.66 10.00 12.86
CA SER A 256 3.62 9.27 11.58
C SER A 256 2.82 9.97 10.49
N THR A 257 2.12 11.06 10.82
CA THR A 257 1.28 11.78 9.87
C THR A 257 2.09 12.83 9.13
N LYS A 258 2.03 12.81 7.80
CA LYS A 258 2.68 13.82 6.96
C LYS A 258 1.86 15.13 6.94
N ALA A 259 2.56 16.25 6.98
CA ALA A 259 2.02 17.52 6.49
C ALA A 259 2.04 17.51 4.96
N TYR A 260 1.39 18.47 4.31
CA TYR A 260 1.42 18.58 2.86
C TYR A 260 1.67 20.02 2.40
N VAL A 261 2.48 20.16 1.36
CA VAL A 261 2.84 21.45 0.74
C VAL A 261 1.97 21.68 -0.49
N VAL A 262 1.42 22.89 -0.60
CA VAL A 262 0.62 23.35 -1.73
C VAL A 262 1.08 24.74 -2.11
N GLY A 263 1.67 24.85 -3.30
CA GLY A 263 2.40 26.06 -3.70
C GLY A 263 3.46 26.41 -2.66
N GLN A 264 3.25 27.51 -1.94
CA GLN A 264 4.18 28.08 -0.96
C GLN A 264 3.71 27.90 0.50
N ARG A 265 2.69 27.07 0.75
CA ARG A 265 2.07 26.89 2.08
C ARG A 265 2.17 25.43 2.51
N ILE A 266 2.37 25.22 3.80
CA ILE A 266 2.44 23.90 4.45
C ILE A 266 1.20 23.73 5.32
N PHE A 267 0.51 22.61 5.17
CA PHE A 267 -0.74 22.31 5.85
C PHE A 267 -0.70 20.99 6.60
N VAL A 268 -1.49 20.90 7.66
CA VAL A 268 -1.93 19.63 8.26
C VAL A 268 -3.38 19.42 7.87
N TRP A 269 -3.72 18.17 7.55
CA TRP A 269 -5.09 17.81 7.23
C TRP A 269 -6.07 18.19 8.36
N PRO A 270 -7.28 18.70 8.06
CA PRO A 270 -7.79 18.92 6.72
C PRO A 270 -7.35 20.21 6.04
N ASN A 271 -7.04 21.31 6.75
CA ASN A 271 -6.66 22.59 6.14
C ASN A 271 -5.93 23.54 7.12
N ARG A 272 -5.25 23.01 8.14
CA ARG A 272 -4.56 23.85 9.12
C ARG A 272 -3.19 24.26 8.58
N GLU A 273 -3.03 25.51 8.17
CA GLU A 273 -1.73 26.05 7.76
C GLU A 273 -0.76 26.06 8.96
N ILE A 274 0.45 25.55 8.76
CA ILE A 274 1.49 25.45 9.79
C ILE A 274 2.81 26.09 9.38
N GLY A 275 2.93 26.55 8.14
CA GLY A 275 4.17 27.15 7.65
C GLY A 275 4.07 27.65 6.22
N ARG A 276 5.09 28.40 5.81
CA ARG A 276 5.26 28.93 4.46
C ARG A 276 6.70 28.77 4.00
N ILE A 277 6.86 28.61 2.70
CA ILE A 277 8.14 28.50 2.01
C ILE A 277 8.14 29.44 0.81
N GLU A 278 9.31 29.79 0.29
CA GLU A 278 9.47 30.58 -0.93
C GLU A 278 10.26 29.79 -1.98
N GLY A 279 9.96 30.03 -3.25
CA GLY A 279 10.58 29.35 -4.39
C GLY A 279 9.85 28.09 -4.83
N ARG A 280 10.43 27.40 -5.82
CA ARG A 280 9.88 26.13 -6.35
C ARG A 280 10.46 24.97 -5.56
N VAL A 281 9.62 24.10 -5.00
CA VAL A 281 10.10 22.85 -4.37
C VAL A 281 10.77 21.97 -5.42
N VAL A 282 12.03 21.61 -5.16
CA VAL A 282 12.85 20.76 -6.03
C VAL A 282 13.30 19.48 -5.35
N CYS A 283 13.28 19.43 -4.01
CA CYS A 283 13.53 18.21 -3.27
C CYS A 283 12.86 18.21 -1.90
N ILE A 284 12.48 17.03 -1.41
CA ILE A 284 12.12 16.80 0.00
C ILE A 284 12.98 15.63 0.48
N ALA A 285 13.76 15.84 1.54
CA ALA A 285 14.53 14.79 2.17
C ALA A 285 14.97 15.17 3.59
N ASP A 286 14.98 14.21 4.53
CA ASP A 286 15.86 14.22 5.71
C ASP A 286 17.32 14.27 5.22
N CYS A 287 17.87 15.48 5.21
CA CYS A 287 19.22 15.73 4.72
C CYS A 287 20.08 16.51 5.70
N ILE A 288 19.47 17.19 6.67
CA ILE A 288 20.14 17.88 7.78
C ILE A 288 19.29 17.76 9.05
N GLY A 289 19.89 17.92 10.22
CA GLY A 289 19.14 17.95 11.47
C GLY A 289 18.72 16.57 11.98
N ASP A 290 17.44 16.43 12.37
CA ASP A 290 16.88 15.18 12.88
C ASP A 290 16.15 14.39 11.79
N TRP A 291 15.31 13.42 12.17
CA TRP A 291 14.62 12.53 11.23
C TRP A 291 13.54 13.22 10.38
N ARG A 292 13.17 14.45 10.69
CA ARG A 292 12.12 15.17 9.97
C ARG A 292 12.68 15.68 8.66
N GLU A 293 11.83 15.67 7.64
CA GLU A 293 12.23 15.97 6.28
C GLU A 293 12.37 17.48 6.08
N GLU A 294 13.43 17.88 5.39
CA GLU A 294 13.56 19.23 4.85
C GLU A 294 12.83 19.39 3.53
N ILE A 295 12.33 20.61 3.29
CA ILE A 295 11.84 21.05 1.99
C ILE A 295 12.94 21.91 1.35
N ILE A 296 13.46 21.49 0.21
CA ILE A 296 14.46 22.23 -0.57
C ILE A 296 13.76 22.93 -1.73
N THR A 297 13.87 24.25 -1.78
CA THR A 297 13.36 25.06 -2.88
C THR A 297 14.48 25.73 -3.68
N ALA A 298 14.19 26.05 -4.93
CA ALA A 298 15.05 26.82 -5.81
C ALA A 298 14.43 28.20 -6.11
N LEU A 299 15.27 29.22 -6.04
CA LEU A 299 15.02 30.60 -6.48
C LEU A 299 16.12 31.00 -7.47
N GLU A 300 16.04 32.21 -8.02
CA GLU A 300 17.12 32.73 -8.87
C GLU A 300 18.39 32.95 -8.02
N GLY A 301 19.46 32.23 -8.36
CA GLY A 301 20.77 32.38 -7.72
C GLY A 301 20.95 31.67 -6.37
N GLU A 302 19.91 31.03 -5.81
CA GLU A 302 20.01 30.33 -4.54
C GLU A 302 19.08 29.11 -4.42
N ILE A 303 19.45 28.16 -3.56
CA ILE A 303 18.54 27.17 -3.00
C ILE A 303 18.29 27.50 -1.54
N ARG A 304 17.08 27.19 -1.05
CA ARG A 304 16.74 27.31 0.37
C ARG A 304 16.32 25.96 0.92
N ILE A 305 16.83 25.62 2.09
CA ILE A 305 16.51 24.38 2.80
C ILE A 305 15.68 24.79 4.03
N TYR A 306 14.40 24.44 4.03
CA TYR A 306 13.48 24.70 5.13
C TYR A 306 13.40 23.47 6.02
N THR A 307 13.60 23.67 7.33
CA THR A 307 13.40 22.65 8.36
C THR A 307 12.36 23.15 9.36
N THR A 308 11.77 22.22 10.12
CA THR A 308 10.73 22.53 11.10
C THR A 308 11.31 23.14 12.37
N THR A 309 10.63 24.14 12.93
CA THR A 309 10.97 24.73 14.24
C THR A 309 10.14 24.16 15.38
N THR A 310 9.22 23.23 15.08
CA THR A 310 8.44 22.54 16.12
C THR A 310 9.40 21.63 16.89
N PRO A 311 9.42 21.62 18.24
CA PRO A 311 10.24 20.66 18.97
C PRO A 311 9.79 19.21 18.74
N ALA A 312 10.74 18.29 18.52
CA ALA A 312 10.45 16.87 18.48
C ALA A 312 10.23 16.33 19.90
N LEU A 313 9.30 15.39 20.06
CA LEU A 313 9.06 14.65 21.30
C LEU A 313 9.84 13.35 21.34
N PHE A 314 10.20 12.80 20.18
CA PHE A 314 10.92 11.53 20.06
C PHE A 314 12.14 11.64 19.15
N ARG A 315 13.17 10.87 19.50
CA ARG A 315 14.34 10.66 18.63
C ARG A 315 14.07 9.50 17.68
N ARG A 316 14.52 9.61 16.43
CA ARG A 316 14.47 8.52 15.45
C ARG A 316 15.76 8.47 14.65
N VAL A 317 15.98 7.34 13.99
CA VAL A 317 17.09 7.16 13.05
C VAL A 317 16.80 8.00 11.80
N CYS A 318 17.85 8.64 11.27
CA CYS A 318 17.80 9.36 10.00
C CYS A 318 17.18 8.48 8.90
N LEU A 319 16.19 9.02 8.19
CA LEU A 319 15.41 8.34 7.15
C LEU A 319 16.28 7.91 5.97
N MET A 320 17.40 8.60 5.71
CA MET A 320 18.39 8.20 4.69
C MET A 320 19.10 6.87 4.98
N GLN A 321 18.91 6.30 6.17
CA GLN A 321 19.34 4.93 6.49
C GLN A 321 18.29 3.86 6.13
N ASP A 322 17.06 4.25 5.80
CA ASP A 322 16.07 3.36 5.18
C ASP A 322 16.40 3.20 3.68
N ARG A 323 16.50 1.95 3.21
CA ARG A 323 16.95 1.66 1.85
C ARG A 323 15.95 2.09 0.79
N LEU A 324 14.64 1.96 1.05
CA LEU A 324 13.61 2.36 0.10
C LEU A 324 13.60 3.88 -0.02
N TYR A 325 13.56 4.56 1.12
CA TYR A 325 13.62 6.01 1.19
C TYR A 325 14.84 6.59 0.47
N ARG A 326 16.04 6.04 0.75
CA ARG A 326 17.28 6.47 0.10
C ARG A 326 17.25 6.25 -1.41
N ASN A 327 16.65 5.14 -1.86
CA ASN A 327 16.47 4.87 -3.28
C ASN A 327 15.54 5.89 -3.93
N ASP A 328 14.41 6.21 -3.29
CA ASP A 328 13.47 7.22 -3.75
C ASP A 328 14.14 8.59 -3.87
N VAL A 329 14.89 9.03 -2.84
CA VAL A 329 15.65 10.29 -2.89
C VAL A 329 16.64 10.30 -4.08
N ALA A 330 17.30 9.18 -4.37
CA ALA A 330 18.23 9.10 -5.49
C ALA A 330 17.53 9.20 -6.85
N VAL A 331 16.42 8.48 -7.04
CA VAL A 331 15.67 8.47 -8.31
C VAL A 331 14.73 9.67 -8.47
N GLN A 332 14.50 10.45 -7.42
CA GLN A 332 13.72 11.69 -7.47
C GLN A 332 14.26 12.72 -8.48
N THR A 333 15.54 12.60 -8.84
CA THR A 333 16.18 13.39 -9.90
C THR A 333 15.68 13.04 -11.32
N MET A 334 14.91 11.96 -11.48
CA MET A 334 14.43 11.44 -12.76
C MET A 334 12.95 11.72 -12.94
N GLY A 335 12.60 12.58 -13.92
CA GLY A 335 11.22 12.84 -14.30
C GLY A 335 10.45 13.70 -13.29
N TYR A 336 9.22 13.30 -12.97
CA TYR A 336 8.35 14.06 -12.07
C TYR A 336 8.79 13.93 -10.61
N PHE A 337 8.82 15.04 -9.89
CA PHE A 337 9.16 15.08 -8.47
C PHE A 337 8.07 14.42 -7.62
N TYR A 338 8.44 13.34 -6.91
CA TYR A 338 7.65 12.71 -5.86
C TYR A 338 8.44 12.69 -4.55
N PRO A 339 7.83 13.00 -3.39
CA PRO A 339 8.50 12.88 -2.11
C PRO A 339 8.85 11.41 -1.80
N PRO A 340 10.02 11.15 -1.18
CA PRO A 340 10.45 9.81 -0.83
C PRO A 340 9.50 9.14 0.17
N GLN A 341 9.34 7.82 0.04
CA GLN A 341 8.51 7.02 0.94
C GLN A 341 9.38 6.09 1.79
N LEU A 342 8.96 5.87 3.03
CA LEU A 342 9.67 4.97 3.94
C LEU A 342 9.25 3.53 3.70
N GLY A 343 10.19 2.60 3.85
CA GLY A 343 9.87 1.16 3.86
C GLY A 343 9.13 0.69 5.12
N LYS A 344 8.87 1.59 6.08
CA LYS A 344 8.18 1.29 7.35
C LYS A 344 7.56 2.56 7.93
N SER A 345 6.51 2.40 8.74
CA SER A 345 5.97 3.52 9.53
C SER A 345 7.04 4.16 10.41
N LEU A 346 6.86 5.46 10.58
CA LEU A 346 7.42 6.21 11.68
C LEU A 346 6.60 5.98 12.96
N ARG A 347 6.76 4.81 13.58
CA ARG A 347 6.26 4.56 14.94
C ARG A 347 7.38 4.82 15.93
#